data_AF-A0A965SAL3-F1
#
_entry.id   AF-A0A965SAL3-F1
#
_cell.length_a   1.000
_cell.length_b   1.000
_cell.length_c   1.000
_cell.angle_alpha   90.00
_cell.angle_beta   90.00
_cell.angle_gamma   90.00
#
_symmetry.space_group_name_H-M   'P 1'
#
loop_
_entity.id
_entity.type
_entity.pdbx_description
1 polymer ?
#
loop_
_entity_poly.entity_id
_entity_poly.type
_entity_poly.pdbx_seq_one_letter_code
_entity_poly.pdbx_strand_id
1 'polypeptide(L)'
;MMKHCTDLIRRMSDLRSLQAIPNAFVRVFALVNYFKVIGPGGLEVIEDAPTQQEMAIMVNTSRETVSRAISELIRLGVVEKDLRRLIIRKPDVLRALVETEAPPPPPDVSLQIRVERRVQTERREPS
;
A
#
# COMPACT_ATOMS: atom_id res chain seq x y z
N MET A 1 8.67 -35.82 -6.92
CA MET A 1 7.82 -34.92 -6.11
C MET A 1 8.67 -34.05 -5.17
N MET A 2 9.69 -33.35 -5.72
CA MET A 2 10.69 -32.52 -5.00
C MET A 2 11.31 -31.52 -5.99
N LYS A 3 10.48 -30.87 -6.82
CA LYS A 3 10.94 -29.81 -7.76
C LYS A 3 10.11 -28.55 -7.56
N HIS A 4 8.81 -28.72 -7.38
CA HIS A 4 7.86 -27.64 -7.09
C HIS A 4 8.18 -26.82 -5.83
N CYS A 5 8.60 -27.47 -4.73
CA CYS A 5 9.04 -26.75 -3.53
C CYS A 5 10.35 -25.99 -3.76
N THR A 6 11.26 -26.52 -4.57
CA THR A 6 12.53 -25.87 -4.85
C THR A 6 12.35 -24.67 -5.77
N ASP A 7 11.45 -24.75 -6.74
CA ASP A 7 11.03 -23.61 -7.57
C ASP A 7 10.29 -22.54 -6.74
N LEU A 8 9.44 -22.95 -5.79
CA LEU A 8 8.80 -22.03 -4.84
C LEU A 8 9.82 -21.35 -3.91
N ILE A 9 10.81 -22.08 -3.40
CA ILE A 9 11.88 -21.53 -2.54
C ILE A 9 12.79 -20.59 -3.33
N ARG A 10 13.09 -20.88 -4.60
CA ARG A 10 13.85 -19.97 -5.47
C ARG A 10 13.05 -18.72 -5.85
N ARG A 11 11.75 -18.83 -6.09
CA ARG A 11 10.84 -17.67 -6.26
C ARG A 11 10.71 -16.84 -4.97
N MET A 12 10.75 -17.48 -3.79
CA MET A 12 10.83 -16.79 -2.49
C MET A 12 12.20 -16.17 -2.21
N SER A 13 13.27 -16.70 -2.80
CA SER A 13 14.62 -16.12 -2.69
C SER A 13 14.75 -14.85 -3.53
N ASP A 14 14.00 -14.73 -4.63
CA ASP A 14 13.89 -13.50 -5.43
C ASP A 14 13.14 -12.38 -4.67
N LEU A 15 12.16 -12.75 -3.83
CA LEU A 15 11.50 -11.86 -2.87
C LEU A 15 12.38 -11.42 -1.69
N ARG A 16 13.61 -11.96 -1.56
CA ARG A 16 14.53 -11.59 -0.45
C ARG A 16 15.09 -10.19 -0.60
N SER A 17 15.08 -9.64 -1.82
CA SER A 17 15.41 -8.25 -2.09
C SER A 17 14.31 -7.26 -1.63
N LEU A 18 13.06 -7.73 -1.44
CA LEU A 18 11.97 -6.95 -0.84
C LEU A 18 11.96 -7.01 0.70
N GLN A 19 12.49 -8.09 1.29
CA GLN A 19 12.69 -8.20 2.74
C GLN A 19 13.92 -7.42 3.24
N ALA A 20 14.85 -7.06 2.35
CA ALA A 20 15.96 -6.16 2.65
C ALA A 20 15.54 -4.69 2.74
N ILE A 21 14.29 -4.36 2.39
CA ILE A 21 13.74 -3.01 2.52
C ILE A 21 13.18 -2.87 3.94
N PRO A 22 13.89 -2.21 4.88
CA PRO A 22 13.42 -2.06 6.26
C PRO A 22 12.10 -1.27 6.29
N ASN A 23 11.90 -0.42 5.29
CA ASN A 23 10.78 0.51 5.25
C ASN A 23 9.50 -0.14 4.71
N ALA A 24 8.53 -0.30 5.60
CA ALA A 24 7.22 -0.84 5.25
C ALA A 24 6.44 0.00 4.23
N PHE A 25 6.67 1.31 4.14
CA PHE A 25 6.05 2.16 3.11
C PHE A 25 6.59 1.81 1.72
N VAL A 26 7.92 1.68 1.59
CA VAL A 26 8.57 1.33 0.33
C VAL A 26 8.13 -0.06 -0.12
N ARG A 27 7.93 -1.03 0.79
CA ARG A 27 7.35 -2.33 0.43
C ARG A 27 5.93 -2.21 -0.15
N VAL A 28 5.11 -1.31 0.39
CA VAL A 28 3.77 -1.03 -0.17
C VAL A 28 3.87 -0.33 -1.52
N PHE A 29 4.79 0.61 -1.70
CA PHE A 29 5.01 1.29 -2.98
C PHE A 29 5.48 0.32 -4.06
N ALA A 30 6.41 -0.58 -3.71
CA ALA A 30 6.87 -1.65 -4.59
C ALA A 30 5.72 -2.61 -4.96
N LEU A 31 4.84 -2.94 -4.01
CA LEU A 31 3.66 -3.76 -4.26
C LEU A 31 2.70 -3.08 -5.26
N VAL A 32 2.45 -1.78 -5.09
CA VAL A 32 1.64 -0.98 -6.05
C VAL A 32 2.30 -0.96 -7.43
N ASN A 33 3.63 -0.77 -7.49
CA ASN A 33 4.36 -0.81 -8.75
C ASN A 33 4.39 -2.22 -9.39
N TYR A 34 4.29 -3.28 -8.59
CA TYR A 34 4.24 -4.66 -9.07
C TYR A 34 2.88 -5.02 -9.69
N PHE A 35 1.78 -4.58 -9.08
CA PHE A 35 0.43 -4.87 -9.57
C PHE A 35 -0.02 -4.01 -10.76
N LYS A 36 0.80 -3.04 -11.19
CA LYS A 36 0.42 -2.18 -12.29
C LYS A 36 0.32 -2.95 -13.60
N VAL A 37 -0.70 -2.63 -14.37
CA VAL A 37 -0.92 -3.07 -15.74
C VAL A 37 -1.14 -1.85 -16.62
N ILE A 38 -0.87 -1.97 -17.91
CA ILE A 38 -1.20 -0.91 -18.87
C ILE A 38 -2.69 -1.04 -19.20
N GLY A 39 -3.48 -0.11 -18.67
CA GLY A 39 -4.91 -0.02 -18.91
C GLY A 39 -5.26 0.65 -20.25
N PRO A 40 -6.55 0.75 -20.55
CA PRO A 40 -7.04 1.44 -21.74
C PRO A 40 -6.57 2.90 -21.76
N GLY A 41 -6.04 3.35 -22.90
CA GLY A 41 -5.49 4.71 -23.06
C GLY A 41 -4.01 4.83 -22.69
N GLY A 42 -3.30 3.72 -22.45
CA GLY A 42 -1.86 3.73 -22.15
C GLY A 42 -1.51 4.18 -20.74
N LEU A 43 -2.51 4.26 -19.84
CA LEU A 43 -2.32 4.62 -18.44
C LEU A 43 -1.95 3.41 -17.60
N GLU A 44 -1.02 3.57 -16.67
CA GLU A 44 -0.69 2.53 -15.70
C GLU A 44 -1.78 2.49 -14.61
N VAL A 45 -2.41 1.33 -14.45
CA VAL A 45 -3.52 1.13 -13.51
C VAL A 45 -3.35 -0.18 -12.75
N ILE A 46 -3.97 -0.30 -11.59
CA ILE A 46 -4.17 -1.56 -10.89
C ILE A 46 -5.65 -1.87 -11.00
N GLU A 47 -5.98 -2.85 -11.84
CA GLU A 47 -7.33 -3.39 -11.94
C GLU A 47 -7.57 -4.38 -10.79
N ASP A 48 -8.76 -4.33 -10.19
CA ASP A 48 -9.14 -5.15 -9.03
C ASP A 48 -8.11 -5.08 -7.89
N ALA A 49 -7.85 -3.87 -7.40
CA ALA A 49 -6.83 -3.66 -6.38
C ALA A 49 -7.13 -4.49 -5.12
N PRO A 50 -6.17 -5.28 -4.62
CA PRO A 50 -6.35 -6.11 -3.42
C PRO A 50 -6.72 -5.24 -2.22
N THR A 51 -7.46 -5.80 -1.28
CA THR A 51 -7.84 -5.06 -0.07
C THR A 51 -6.59 -4.68 0.74
N GLN A 52 -6.70 -3.63 1.56
CA GLN A 52 -5.59 -3.22 2.44
C GLN A 52 -5.10 -4.35 3.35
N GLN A 53 -6.00 -5.26 3.74
CA GLN A 53 -5.67 -6.42 4.57
C GLN A 53 -4.85 -7.45 3.77
N GLU A 54 -5.24 -7.74 2.54
CA GLU A 54 -4.50 -8.64 1.65
C GLU A 54 -3.12 -8.06 1.32
N MET A 55 -3.05 -6.76 1.01
CA MET A 55 -1.78 -6.06 0.84
C MET A 55 -0.88 -6.16 2.08
N ALA A 56 -1.46 -6.04 3.28
CA ALA A 56 -0.72 -6.12 4.53
C ALA A 56 -0.09 -7.49 4.74
N ILE A 57 -0.84 -8.55 4.42
CA ILE A 57 -0.37 -9.94 4.43
C ILE A 57 0.77 -10.11 3.41
N MET A 58 0.61 -9.59 2.18
CA MET A 58 1.60 -9.76 1.11
C MET A 58 2.95 -9.11 1.40
N VAL A 59 2.98 -7.95 2.08
CA VAL A 59 4.24 -7.25 2.40
C VAL A 59 4.65 -7.36 3.86
N ASN A 60 4.05 -8.30 4.60
CA ASN A 60 4.33 -8.58 6.01
C ASN A 60 4.34 -7.28 6.86
N THR A 61 3.25 -6.52 6.80
CA THR A 61 3.06 -5.26 7.55
C THR A 61 1.64 -5.19 8.12
N SER A 62 1.29 -4.10 8.80
CA SER A 62 -0.08 -3.89 9.29
C SER A 62 -0.99 -3.24 8.24
N ARG A 63 -2.29 -3.52 8.33
CA ARG A 63 -3.32 -2.83 7.53
C ARG A 63 -3.24 -1.31 7.69
N GLU A 64 -2.91 -0.83 8.88
CA GLU A 64 -2.72 0.59 9.15
C GLU A 64 -1.55 1.16 8.34
N THR A 65 -0.42 0.44 8.28
CA THR A 65 0.74 0.86 7.47
C THR A 65 0.41 0.90 5.99
N VAL A 66 -0.31 -0.11 5.46
CA VAL A 66 -0.78 -0.10 4.07
C VAL A 66 -1.69 1.10 3.82
N SER A 67 -2.68 1.32 4.70
CA SER A 67 -3.62 2.43 4.58
C SER A 67 -2.89 3.77 4.53
N ARG A 68 -1.89 3.97 5.40
CA ARG A 68 -1.06 5.18 5.43
C ARG A 68 -0.22 5.34 4.16
N ALA A 69 0.43 4.29 3.70
CA ALA A 69 1.23 4.33 2.48
C ALA A 69 0.38 4.65 1.24
N ILE A 70 -0.79 4.03 1.10
CA ILE A 70 -1.71 4.33 -0.01
C ILE A 70 -2.24 5.77 0.09
N SER A 71 -2.60 6.23 1.29
CA SER A 71 -3.03 7.61 1.51
C SER A 71 -1.96 8.62 1.14
N GLU A 72 -0.69 8.29 1.41
CA GLU A 72 0.45 9.13 1.05
C GLU A 72 0.65 9.20 -0.48
N LEU A 73 0.55 8.07 -1.18
CA LEU A 73 0.60 8.06 -2.65
C LEU A 73 -0.54 8.90 -3.26
N ILE A 74 -1.73 8.89 -2.65
CA ILE A 74 -2.87 9.72 -3.08
C ILE A 74 -2.58 11.20 -2.82
N ARG A 75 -2.05 11.54 -1.64
CA ARG A 75 -1.69 12.91 -1.26
C ARG A 75 -0.63 13.52 -2.19
N LEU A 76 0.34 12.73 -2.63
CA LEU A 76 1.39 13.14 -3.57
C LEU A 76 0.87 13.22 -5.04
N GLY A 77 -0.37 12.80 -5.29
CA GLY A 77 -0.94 12.69 -6.63
C GLY A 77 -0.23 11.66 -7.51
N VAL A 78 0.43 10.67 -6.89
CA VAL A 78 1.12 9.57 -7.58
C VAL A 78 0.10 8.53 -8.01
N VAL A 79 -0.87 8.23 -7.13
CA VAL A 79 -1.99 7.35 -7.43
C VAL A 79 -3.31 8.07 -7.17
N GLU A 80 -4.32 7.68 -7.92
CA GLU A 80 -5.69 8.14 -7.76
C GLU A 80 -6.59 6.93 -7.57
N LYS A 81 -7.48 6.98 -6.58
CA LYS A 81 -8.40 5.87 -6.32
C LYS A 81 -9.67 6.05 -7.14
N ASP A 82 -9.95 5.08 -8.00
CA ASP A 82 -11.16 4.99 -8.81
C ASP A 82 -11.94 3.72 -8.46
N LEU A 83 -12.89 3.82 -7.51
CA LEU A 83 -13.68 2.69 -7.01
C LEU A 83 -12.82 1.47 -6.58
N ARG A 84 -12.74 0.44 -7.44
CA ARG A 84 -11.95 -0.79 -7.28
C ARG A 84 -10.60 -0.78 -8.01
N ARG A 85 -10.25 0.35 -8.60
CA ARG A 85 -9.03 0.55 -9.39
C ARG A 85 -8.15 1.61 -8.72
N LEU A 86 -6.84 1.45 -8.87
CA LEU A 86 -5.89 2.54 -8.61
C LEU A 86 -5.30 2.98 -9.95
N ILE A 87 -5.37 4.28 -10.25
CA ILE A 87 -4.77 4.87 -11.45
C ILE A 87 -3.44 5.48 -11.04
N ILE A 88 -2.35 5.05 -11.66
CA ILE A 88 -1.02 5.60 -11.42
C ILE A 88 -0.84 6.78 -12.36
N ARG A 89 -0.95 8.00 -11.82
CA ARG A 89 -0.84 9.25 -12.58
C ARG A 89 0.61 9.64 -12.84
N LYS A 90 1.52 9.29 -11.92
CA LYS A 90 2.95 9.66 -11.97
C LYS A 90 3.84 8.43 -11.77
N PRO A 91 3.99 7.59 -12.79
CA PRO A 91 4.75 6.34 -12.67
C PRO A 91 6.25 6.55 -12.43
N ASP A 92 6.84 7.62 -12.97
CA ASP A 92 8.25 7.97 -12.73
C ASP A 92 8.49 8.32 -11.25
N VAL A 93 7.56 9.05 -10.63
CA VAL A 93 7.64 9.39 -9.20
C VAL A 93 7.46 8.14 -8.34
N LEU A 94 6.54 7.24 -8.71
CA LEU A 94 6.38 5.97 -8.01
C LEU A 94 7.67 5.13 -8.06
N ARG A 95 8.34 5.07 -9.21
CA ARG A 95 9.65 4.39 -9.35
C ARG A 95 10.72 5.05 -8.50
N ALA A 96 10.83 6.37 -8.56
CA ALA A 96 11.78 7.12 -7.73
C ALA A 96 11.54 6.92 -6.22
N LEU A 97 10.30 6.79 -5.77
CA LEU A 97 9.94 6.50 -4.37
C LEU A 97 10.30 5.07 -3.92
N VAL A 98 10.44 4.14 -4.87
CA VAL A 98 10.92 2.77 -4.61
C VAL A 98 12.45 2.73 -4.61
N GLU A 99 13.09 3.50 -5.47
CA GLU A 99 14.55 3.60 -5.60
C GLU A 99 15.20 4.45 -4.50
N THR A 100 14.49 5.47 -3.99
CA THR A 100 14.95 6.28 -2.86
C THR A 100 14.57 5.59 -1.55
N GLU A 101 15.55 5.20 -0.75
CA GLU A 101 15.33 4.63 0.59
C GLU A 101 14.73 5.66 1.59
N ALA A 102 14.54 6.93 1.19
CA ALA A 102 14.01 7.97 2.05
C ALA A 102 12.47 7.95 2.06
N PRO A 103 11.81 7.64 3.21
CA PRO A 103 10.37 7.79 3.32
C PRO A 103 9.97 9.26 3.12
N PRO A 104 8.84 9.55 2.44
CA PRO A 104 8.20 10.84 2.61
C PRO A 104 7.91 11.05 4.11
N PRO A 105 8.07 12.28 4.63
CA PRO A 105 7.87 12.56 6.05
C PRO A 105 6.48 12.05 6.46
N PRO A 106 6.38 11.39 7.64
CA PRO A 106 5.12 10.81 8.08
C PRO A 106 4.03 11.90 8.08
N PRO A 107 2.82 11.60 7.57
CA PRO A 107 1.72 12.53 7.67
C PRO A 107 1.48 12.82 9.16
N ASP A 108 1.47 14.10 9.51
CA ASP A 108 1.30 14.59 10.86
C ASP A 108 0.12 13.89 11.55
N VAL A 109 0.41 13.12 12.59
CA VAL A 109 -0.55 12.21 13.26
C VAL A 109 -1.56 13.00 14.13
N SER A 110 -1.52 14.33 14.12
CA SER A 110 -2.28 15.15 15.06
C SER A 110 -3.76 15.33 14.71
N LEU A 111 -4.21 14.96 13.50
CA LEU A 111 -5.61 15.18 13.09
C LEU A 111 -6.54 13.96 13.13
N GLN A 112 -6.03 12.71 13.17
CA GLN A 112 -6.91 11.54 13.01
C GLN A 112 -7.49 11.01 14.35
N ILE A 113 -6.90 11.33 15.50
CA ILE A 113 -7.38 10.83 16.81
C ILE A 113 -8.58 11.64 17.35
N ARG A 114 -8.95 12.75 16.69
CA ARG A 114 -10.02 13.65 17.19
C ARG A 114 -11.44 13.31 16.71
N VAL A 115 -11.61 12.46 15.70
CA VAL A 115 -12.95 12.16 15.14
C VAL A 115 -13.62 10.93 15.79
N GLU A 116 -12.84 9.98 16.33
CA GLU A 116 -13.38 8.71 16.84
C GLU A 116 -13.77 8.75 18.35
N ARG A 117 -13.79 9.94 18.98
CA ARG A 117 -14.26 10.12 20.38
C ARG A 117 -15.48 11.04 20.52
N ARG A 118 -16.32 11.16 19.49
CA ARG A 118 -17.59 11.90 19.55
C ARG A 118 -18.85 11.07 19.25
N VAL A 119 -18.77 9.75 19.29
CA VAL A 119 -19.96 8.88 19.16
C VAL A 119 -19.93 7.80 20.24
N GLN A 120 -19.99 8.20 21.50
CA GLN A 120 -20.22 7.26 22.62
C GLN A 120 -20.92 7.87 23.85
N THR A 121 -21.41 9.12 23.77
CA THR A 121 -22.20 9.76 24.83
C THR A 121 -23.63 10.05 24.38
N GLU A 122 -24.27 9.13 23.68
CA GLU A 122 -25.73 9.17 23.48
C GLU A 122 -26.26 7.73 23.47
N ARG A 123 -26.09 7.01 24.58
CA ARG A 123 -26.83 5.78 24.86
C ARG A 123 -26.69 5.37 26.33
N ARG A 124 -27.20 6.19 27.24
CA ARG A 124 -27.75 5.74 28.52
C ARG A 124 -28.83 6.73 28.97
N GLU A 125 -30.08 6.34 28.78
CA GLU A 125 -31.23 6.83 29.57
C GLU A 125 -31.01 6.45 31.06
N PRO A 126 -31.64 7.11 32.05
CA PRO A 126 -33.06 6.86 32.33
C PRO A 126 -33.85 8.04 32.96
N SER A 127 -35.18 8.03 32.80
CA SER A 127 -36.16 8.40 33.84
C SER A 127 -37.49 7.73 33.56
#